data_AF-A0A3D5K6M6-F1
#
_entry.id   AF-A0A3D5K6M6-F1
#
_cell.length_a   1.000
_cell.length_b   1.000
_cell.length_c   1.000
_cell.angle_alpha   90.00
_cell.angle_beta   90.00
_cell.angle_gamma   90.00
#
_symmetry.space_group_name_H-M   'P 1'
#
loop_
_entity.id
_entity.type
_entity.pdbx_description
1 polymer ?
#
loop_
_entity_poly.entity_id
_entity_poly.type
_entity_poly.pdbx_seq_one_letter_code
_entity_poly.pdbx_strand_id
1 'polypeptide(L)'
;MAELVAAARGGERRATARLLTLVERGGPPADEVAERAWSELGERASGGATGNGHRSHVIGLTGPPGAGKSTLVAAWTTRLVERGRRPAVLAVDPSSPLTGGAILGDRVRMAEATASGVFIRSMATRGHAGGLALAVPGMVRVLELAGFDPVIVETVGVGQVEVDVASTADTVLVVVTPGMGDAVQANKAGLLEVADV
;
A
#
# COMPACT_ATOMS: atom_id res chain seq x y z
N MET A 1 16.23 1.83 17.08
CA MET A 1 15.78 1.47 15.72
C MET A 1 15.98 -0.01 15.41
N ALA A 2 17.19 -0.57 15.59
CA ALA A 2 17.50 -1.97 15.28
C ALA A 2 16.49 -2.98 15.88
N GLU A 3 16.18 -2.87 17.17
CA GLU A 3 15.18 -3.73 17.83
C GLU A 3 13.79 -3.62 17.19
N LEU A 4 13.39 -2.42 16.77
CA LEU A 4 12.09 -2.18 16.13
C LEU A 4 12.03 -2.83 14.74
N VAL A 5 13.13 -2.77 13.98
CA VAL A 5 13.28 -3.43 12.68
C VAL A 5 13.27 -4.95 12.85
N ALA A 6 14.02 -5.48 13.81
CA ALA A 6 14.06 -6.91 14.12
C ALA A 6 12.69 -7.45 14.56
N ALA A 7 11.97 -6.69 15.40
CA ALA A 7 10.62 -7.04 15.83
C ALA A 7 9.61 -7.04 14.67
N ALA A 8 9.66 -6.05 13.78
CA ALA A 8 8.82 -6.02 12.58
C ALA A 8 9.15 -7.20 11.64
N ARG A 9 10.44 -7.50 11.44
CA ARG A 9 10.91 -8.69 10.70
C ARG A 9 10.41 -9.99 11.32
N GLY A 10 10.30 -10.06 12.64
CA GLY A 10 9.67 -11.17 13.38
C GLY A 10 8.15 -11.26 13.22
N GLY A 11 7.52 -10.36 12.44
CA GLY A 11 6.08 -10.33 12.18
C GLY A 11 5.28 -9.54 13.22
N GLU A 12 5.92 -8.78 14.11
CA GLU A 12 5.20 -8.00 15.11
C GLU A 12 4.45 -6.82 14.47
N ARG A 13 3.10 -6.88 14.52
CA ARG A 13 2.22 -5.87 13.92
C ARG A 13 2.43 -4.46 14.48
N ARG A 14 2.68 -4.33 15.79
CA ARG A 14 2.90 -3.01 16.42
C ARG A 14 4.22 -2.39 15.99
N ALA A 15 5.28 -3.19 15.93
CA ALA A 15 6.57 -2.74 15.41
C ALA A 15 6.45 -2.28 13.96
N THR A 16 5.79 -3.08 13.12
CA THR A 16 5.49 -2.73 11.72
C THR A 16 4.74 -1.40 11.61
N ALA A 17 3.65 -1.22 12.37
CA ALA A 17 2.88 0.03 12.36
C ALA A 17 3.68 1.26 12.82
N ARG A 18 4.62 1.09 13.75
CA ARG A 18 5.52 2.17 14.19
C ARG A 18 6.51 2.54 13.10
N LEU A 19 7.13 1.58 12.43
CA LEU A 19 8.03 1.83 11.29
C LEU A 19 7.30 2.56 10.16
N LEU A 20 6.10 2.11 9.81
CA LEU A 20 5.26 2.79 8.81
C LEU A 20 4.97 4.24 9.21
N THR A 21 4.75 4.52 10.49
CA THR A 21 4.55 5.89 10.99
C THR A 21 5.82 6.75 10.86
N LEU A 22 7.00 6.17 11.05
CA LEU A 22 8.27 6.88 10.87
C LEU A 22 8.51 7.19 9.38
N VAL A 23 8.29 6.21 8.50
CA VAL A 23 8.36 6.41 7.04
C VAL A 23 7.38 7.46 6.59
N GLU A 24 6.13 7.39 7.07
CA GLU A 24 5.11 8.40 6.78
C GLU A 24 5.62 9.79 7.15
N ARG A 25 6.11 9.99 8.39
CA ARG A 25 6.57 11.29 8.87
C ARG A 25 7.73 11.89 8.05
N GLY A 26 8.58 11.05 7.46
CA GLY A 26 9.75 11.49 6.70
C GLY A 26 10.90 11.98 7.58
N GLY A 27 11.93 12.54 6.94
CA GLY A 27 13.14 13.06 7.59
C GLY A 27 14.13 11.97 8.02
N PRO A 28 15.13 12.31 8.85
CA PRO A 28 16.20 11.38 9.23
C PRO A 28 15.73 10.03 9.78
N PRO A 29 14.63 9.93 10.56
CA PRO A 29 14.11 8.64 10.99
C PRO A 29 13.59 7.75 9.85
N ALA A 30 13.02 8.34 8.79
CA ALA A 30 12.56 7.58 7.63
C ALA A 30 13.76 7.05 6.83
N ASP A 31 14.81 7.86 6.69
CA ASP A 31 16.06 7.46 6.03
C ASP A 31 16.72 6.29 6.79
N GLU A 32 16.78 6.35 8.12
CA GLU A 32 17.31 5.26 8.95
C GLU A 32 16.47 3.97 8.82
N VAL A 33 15.14 4.08 8.72
CA VAL A 33 14.27 2.93 8.47
C VAL A 33 14.55 2.33 7.09
N ALA A 34 14.69 3.17 6.07
CA ALA A 34 14.95 2.72 4.70
C ALA A 34 16.31 2.00 4.59
N GLU A 35 17.37 2.59 5.14
CA GLU A 35 18.72 2.01 5.15
C GLU A 35 18.74 0.63 5.83
N ARG A 36 18.12 0.53 7.02
CA ARG A 36 18.08 -0.74 7.75
C ARG A 36 17.21 -1.78 7.07
N ALA A 37 16.02 -1.40 6.58
CA ALA A 37 15.17 -2.32 5.83
C ALA A 37 15.88 -2.83 4.57
N TRP A 38 16.65 -1.98 3.89
CA TRP A 38 17.47 -2.36 2.75
C TRP A 38 18.58 -3.36 3.13
N SER A 39 19.36 -3.07 4.18
CA SER A 39 20.42 -3.97 4.67
C SER A 39 19.87 -5.36 5.00
N GLU A 40 18.78 -5.41 5.77
CA GLU A 40 18.13 -6.64 6.23
C GLU A 40 17.55 -7.47 5.07
N LEU A 41 17.00 -6.81 4.05
CA LEU A 41 16.50 -7.47 2.84
C LEU A 41 17.63 -7.92 1.90
N GLY A 42 18.72 -7.15 1.80
CA GLY A 42 19.90 -7.48 1.00
C GLY A 42 20.70 -8.67 1.57
N GLU A 43 20.81 -8.76 2.89
CA GLU A 43 21.39 -9.93 3.58
C GLU A 43 20.60 -11.22 3.26
N ARG A 44 19.27 -11.13 3.18
CA ARG A 44 18.41 -12.26 2.78
C ARG A 44 18.65 -12.71 1.34
N ALA A 45 18.95 -11.78 0.43
CA ALA A 45 19.24 -12.11 -0.97
C ALA A 45 20.63 -12.73 -1.16
N SER A 46 21.57 -12.48 -0.24
CA SER A 46 22.97 -12.88 -0.36
C SER A 46 23.32 -14.17 0.40
N GLY A 47 22.50 -14.59 1.37
CA GLY A 47 22.65 -15.85 2.11
C GLY A 47 21.98 -17.04 1.39
N GLY A 48 22.78 -17.84 0.68
CA GLY A 48 22.32 -18.86 -0.26
C GLY A 48 21.25 -19.88 0.18
N ALA A 49 20.60 -20.45 -0.83
CA ALA A 49 19.72 -21.63 -0.92
C ALA A 49 18.49 -21.76 0.00
N THR A 50 18.37 -21.02 1.10
CA THR A 50 17.15 -21.04 1.96
C THR A 50 16.67 -19.65 2.38
N GLY A 51 17.44 -18.60 2.11
CA GLY A 51 17.03 -17.22 2.30
C GLY A 51 16.21 -16.73 1.11
N ASN A 52 14.89 -16.95 1.13
CA ASN A 52 14.04 -16.24 0.19
C ASN A 52 14.10 -14.75 0.57
N GLY A 53 14.94 -13.99 -0.13
CA GLY A 53 14.81 -12.54 -0.33
C GLY A 53 13.49 -12.30 -1.05
N HIS A 54 12.39 -12.49 -0.30
CA HIS A 54 11.05 -12.53 -0.83
C HIS A 54 10.58 -11.10 -1.08
N ARG A 55 10.74 -10.64 -2.31
CA ARG A 55 10.11 -9.42 -2.78
C ARG A 55 8.61 -9.66 -2.84
N SER A 56 7.86 -8.88 -2.08
CA SER A 56 6.40 -8.90 -2.13
C SER A 56 5.91 -8.40 -3.48
N HIS A 57 4.87 -9.03 -4.02
CA HIS A 57 4.23 -8.54 -5.24
C HIS A 57 3.37 -7.32 -4.89
N VAL A 58 3.66 -6.18 -5.53
CA VAL A 58 2.95 -4.92 -5.27
C VAL A 58 1.82 -4.74 -6.27
N ILE A 59 0.60 -4.56 -5.76
CA ILE A 59 -0.61 -4.42 -6.56
C ILE A 59 -1.17 -3.03 -6.34
N GLY A 60 -1.10 -2.16 -7.35
CA GLY A 60 -1.78 -0.88 -7.36
C GLY A 60 -3.25 -1.11 -7.67
N LEU A 61 -4.17 -0.60 -6.85
CA LEU A 61 -5.60 -0.67 -7.12
C LEU A 61 -6.20 0.74 -7.15
N THR A 62 -6.81 1.08 -8.27
CA THR A 62 -7.40 2.39 -8.51
C THR A 62 -8.71 2.28 -9.28
N GLY A 63 -9.33 3.40 -9.59
CA GLY A 63 -10.66 3.49 -10.19
C GLY A 63 -11.50 4.58 -9.54
N PRO A 64 -12.57 5.05 -10.20
CA PRO A 64 -13.38 6.17 -9.75
C PRO A 64 -13.94 6.01 -8.31
N PRO A 65 -14.23 7.10 -7.59
CA PRO A 65 -14.89 7.04 -6.29
C PRO A 65 -16.24 6.31 -6.42
N GLY A 66 -16.57 5.47 -5.44
CA GLY A 66 -17.82 4.69 -5.47
C GLY A 66 -17.77 3.42 -6.33
N ALA A 67 -16.67 3.11 -7.02
CA ALA A 67 -16.53 1.88 -7.82
C ALA A 67 -16.49 0.57 -7.01
N GLY A 68 -16.53 0.64 -5.68
CA GLY A 68 -16.47 -0.53 -4.81
C GLY A 68 -15.05 -1.06 -4.55
N LYS A 69 -14.01 -0.24 -4.80
CA LYS A 69 -12.58 -0.57 -4.59
C LYS A 69 -12.30 -1.20 -3.23
N SER A 70 -12.62 -0.50 -2.13
CA SER A 70 -12.32 -0.98 -0.79
C SER A 70 -13.10 -2.23 -0.42
N THR A 71 -14.33 -2.38 -0.95
CA THR A 71 -15.13 -3.60 -0.80
C THR A 71 -14.49 -4.79 -1.52
N LEU A 72 -14.00 -4.58 -2.75
CA LEU A 72 -13.28 -5.58 -3.51
C LEU A 72 -11.96 -5.97 -2.82
N VAL A 73 -11.17 -4.97 -2.39
CA VAL A 73 -9.90 -5.18 -1.66
C VAL A 73 -10.15 -5.98 -0.38
N ALA A 74 -11.15 -5.62 0.41
CA ALA A 74 -11.49 -6.36 1.64
C ALA A 74 -11.85 -7.82 1.34
N ALA A 75 -12.79 -8.05 0.42
CA ALA A 75 -13.22 -9.41 0.09
C ALA A 75 -12.09 -10.26 -0.50
N TRP A 76 -11.25 -9.66 -1.34
CA TRP A 76 -10.13 -10.36 -1.97
C TRP A 76 -9.03 -10.69 -0.97
N THR A 77 -8.61 -9.72 -0.15
CA THR A 77 -7.54 -9.93 0.84
C THR A 77 -7.96 -10.91 1.94
N THR A 78 -9.23 -10.92 2.37
CA THR A 78 -9.74 -11.97 3.26
C THR A 78 -9.57 -13.36 2.64
N ARG A 79 -9.95 -13.55 1.37
CA ARG A 79 -9.75 -14.83 0.67
C ARG A 79 -8.28 -15.21 0.50
N LEU A 80 -7.39 -14.24 0.37
CA LEU A 80 -5.95 -14.50 0.35
C LEU A 80 -5.47 -15.03 1.70
N VAL A 81 -5.93 -14.45 2.82
CA VAL A 81 -5.63 -14.97 4.16
C VAL A 81 -6.16 -16.39 4.34
N GLU A 82 -7.39 -16.68 3.92
CA GLU A 82 -7.98 -18.02 3.96
C GLU A 82 -7.14 -19.06 3.19
N ARG A 83 -6.42 -18.63 2.15
CA ARG A 83 -5.50 -19.45 1.36
C ARG A 83 -4.08 -19.51 1.93
N GLY A 84 -3.88 -19.05 3.17
CA GLY A 84 -2.59 -19.04 3.86
C GLY A 84 -1.61 -17.96 3.41
N ARG A 85 -2.07 -16.95 2.66
CA ARG A 85 -1.25 -15.78 2.30
C ARG A 85 -1.28 -14.73 3.41
N ARG A 86 -0.38 -13.74 3.34
CA ARG A 86 -0.29 -12.65 4.32
C ARG A 86 -0.40 -11.30 3.62
N PRO A 87 -1.58 -10.91 3.10
CA PRO A 87 -1.73 -9.64 2.42
C PRO A 87 -1.64 -8.44 3.39
N ALA A 88 -1.11 -7.34 2.88
CA ALA A 88 -1.21 -6.02 3.52
C ALA A 88 -1.85 -5.02 2.55
N VAL A 89 -2.59 -4.06 3.11
CA VAL A 89 -3.25 -2.98 2.37
C VAL A 89 -2.73 -1.63 2.87
N LEU A 90 -2.16 -0.85 1.95
CA LEU A 90 -1.90 0.58 2.10
C LEU A 90 -3.05 1.33 1.43
N ALA A 91 -3.96 1.89 2.23
CA ALA A 91 -5.09 2.68 1.75
C ALA A 91 -4.70 4.17 1.74
N VAL A 92 -4.69 4.76 0.54
CA VAL A 92 -4.14 6.08 0.25
C VAL A 92 -5.25 7.05 -0.10
N ASP A 93 -5.45 8.05 0.76
CA ASP A 93 -6.50 9.06 0.64
C ASP A 93 -5.88 10.48 0.51
N PRO A 94 -6.25 11.33 -0.46
CA PRO A 94 -5.91 12.74 -0.48
C PRO A 94 -6.30 13.40 0.83
N SER A 95 -5.38 14.18 1.39
CA SER A 95 -5.73 15.13 2.41
C SER A 95 -6.71 16.16 1.85
N SER A 96 -7.70 16.53 2.66
CA SER A 96 -8.60 17.64 2.37
C SER A 96 -7.78 18.90 2.08
N PRO A 97 -7.95 19.53 0.90
CA PRO A 97 -7.25 20.77 0.58
C PRO A 97 -7.72 21.94 1.46
N LEU A 98 -8.90 21.82 2.08
CA LEU A 98 -9.51 22.87 2.90
C LEU A 98 -9.14 22.77 4.39
N THR A 99 -9.05 21.55 4.91
CA THR A 99 -8.84 21.31 6.36
C THR A 99 -7.48 20.70 6.68
N GLY A 100 -6.73 20.23 5.68
CA GLY A 100 -5.46 19.52 5.84
C GLY A 100 -5.59 18.11 6.44
N GLY A 101 -6.77 17.74 6.96
CA GLY A 101 -7.07 16.41 7.48
C GLY A 101 -7.51 15.44 6.39
N ALA A 102 -7.44 14.13 6.65
CA ALA A 102 -8.06 13.10 5.83
C ALA A 102 -9.14 12.38 6.65
N ILE A 103 -10.27 12.07 6.02
CA ILE A 103 -11.27 11.18 6.63
C ILE A 103 -10.78 9.76 6.35
N LEU A 104 -9.92 9.25 7.22
CA LEU A 104 -9.36 7.89 7.13
C LEU A 104 -10.46 6.84 7.43
N GLY A 105 -11.47 6.76 6.57
CA GLY A 105 -12.66 5.92 6.71
C GLY A 105 -12.46 4.48 6.22
N ASP A 106 -11.36 4.22 5.53
CA ASP A 106 -11.13 2.93 4.85
C ASP A 106 -10.99 1.78 5.83
N ARG A 107 -10.38 2.00 7.00
CA ARG A 107 -10.27 0.97 8.04
C ARG A 107 -11.63 0.58 8.61
N VAL A 108 -12.57 1.53 8.76
CA VAL A 108 -13.93 1.23 9.24
C VAL A 108 -14.68 0.39 8.20
N ARG A 109 -14.49 0.70 6.91
CA ARG A 109 -15.09 -0.06 5.80
C ARG A 109 -14.51 -1.47 5.65
N MET A 110 -13.29 -1.71 6.14
CA MET A 110 -12.57 -2.98 6.04
C MET A 110 -12.39 -3.69 7.40
N ALA A 111 -13.33 -3.50 8.33
CA ALA A 111 -13.25 -4.09 9.67
C ALA A 111 -13.19 -5.63 9.64
N GLU A 112 -14.00 -6.26 8.78
CA GLU A 112 -14.03 -7.72 8.62
C GLU A 112 -12.70 -8.28 8.08
N ALA A 113 -12.10 -7.60 7.10
CA ALA A 113 -10.79 -7.96 6.58
C ALA A 113 -9.71 -7.86 7.67
N THR A 114 -9.75 -6.82 8.49
CA THR A 114 -8.84 -6.67 9.63
C THR A 114 -9.02 -7.80 10.64
N ALA A 115 -10.25 -8.15 10.98
CA ALA A 115 -10.57 -9.26 11.88
C ALA A 115 -10.11 -10.62 11.31
N SER A 116 -10.14 -10.77 9.98
CA SER A 116 -9.67 -11.96 9.27
C SER A 116 -8.15 -12.07 9.19
N GLY A 117 -7.40 -11.11 9.71
CA GLY A 117 -5.94 -11.15 9.73
C GLY A 117 -5.27 -10.37 8.60
N VAL A 118 -5.99 -9.55 7.83
CA VAL A 118 -5.37 -8.60 6.90
C VAL A 118 -4.70 -7.47 7.70
N PHE A 119 -3.54 -7.00 7.25
CA PHE A 119 -2.91 -5.80 7.82
C PHE A 119 -3.29 -4.57 7.00
N ILE A 120 -3.95 -3.58 7.61
CA ILE A 120 -4.44 -2.40 6.90
C ILE A 120 -3.88 -1.11 7.53
N ARG A 121 -3.18 -0.32 6.72
CA ARG A 121 -2.69 1.01 7.09
C ARG A 121 -3.30 2.05 6.15
N SER A 122 -4.07 2.96 6.72
CA SER A 122 -4.52 4.16 6.01
C SER A 122 -3.47 5.27 6.14
N MET A 123 -3.29 6.05 5.09
CA MET A 123 -2.37 7.19 5.04
C MET A 123 -2.97 8.35 4.25
N ALA A 124 -2.46 9.56 4.50
CA ALA A 124 -2.91 10.77 3.84
C ALA A 124 -1.77 11.53 3.15
N THR A 125 -2.08 12.24 2.06
CA THR A 125 -1.08 12.98 1.24
C THR A 125 -0.46 14.19 1.93
N ARG A 126 -1.05 14.66 3.04
CA ARG A 126 -0.62 15.81 3.86
C ARG A 126 -0.19 17.03 3.02
N GLY A 127 -0.96 17.33 1.98
CA GLY A 127 -0.81 18.54 1.16
C GLY A 127 0.37 18.54 0.18
N HIS A 128 1.14 17.45 0.07
CA HIS A 128 2.25 17.35 -0.88
C HIS A 128 1.85 16.45 -2.05
N ALA A 129 1.49 17.06 -3.18
CA ALA A 129 1.46 16.33 -4.46
C ALA A 129 2.88 15.80 -4.72
N GLY A 130 3.08 14.49 -4.61
CA GLY A 130 4.40 13.82 -4.65
C GLY A 130 4.90 13.23 -3.32
N GLY A 131 4.35 13.62 -2.16
CA GLY A 131 4.75 13.07 -0.86
C GLY A 131 4.40 11.58 -0.68
N LEU A 132 3.35 11.13 -1.36
CA LEU A 132 2.99 9.71 -1.45
C LEU A 132 4.00 8.89 -2.24
N ALA A 133 4.44 9.41 -3.39
CA ALA A 133 5.42 8.74 -4.23
C ALA A 133 6.74 8.48 -3.47
N LEU A 134 7.06 9.30 -2.47
CA LEU A 134 8.23 9.12 -1.60
C LEU A 134 7.97 8.13 -0.45
N ALA A 135 6.79 8.18 0.18
CA ALA A 135 6.51 7.36 1.35
C ALA A 135 6.07 5.92 1.01
N VAL A 136 5.30 5.73 -0.06
CA VAL A 136 4.73 4.41 -0.44
C VAL A 136 5.84 3.37 -0.69
N PRO A 137 6.91 3.64 -1.47
CA PRO A 137 7.99 2.67 -1.66
C PRO A 137 8.65 2.25 -0.34
N GLY A 138 8.91 3.21 0.56
CA GLY A 138 9.47 2.92 1.88
C GLY A 138 8.51 2.09 2.75
N MET A 139 7.21 2.36 2.67
CA MET A 139 6.20 1.58 3.39
C MET A 139 6.07 0.16 2.86
N VAL A 140 6.05 -0.01 1.53
CA VAL A 140 6.10 -1.33 0.87
C VAL A 140 7.30 -2.11 1.36
N ARG A 141 8.47 -1.47 1.46
CA ARG A 141 9.70 -2.11 1.96
C ARG A 141 9.57 -2.61 3.40
N VAL A 142 8.95 -1.82 4.27
CA VAL A 142 8.67 -2.21 5.65
C VAL A 142 7.70 -3.40 5.72
N LEU A 143 6.69 -3.43 4.85
CA LEU A 143 5.75 -4.54 4.77
C LEU A 143 6.40 -5.82 4.23
N GLU A 144 7.24 -5.70 3.21
CA GLU A 144 8.07 -6.77 2.68
C GLU A 144 9.00 -7.35 3.77
N LEU A 145 9.69 -6.48 4.52
CA LEU A 145 10.51 -6.85 5.66
C LEU A 145 9.70 -7.67 6.70
N ALA A 146 8.47 -7.25 6.98
CA ALA A 146 7.56 -7.93 7.90
C ALA A 146 6.89 -9.20 7.31
N GLY A 147 7.24 -9.57 6.08
CA GLY A 147 6.82 -10.79 5.39
C GLY A 147 5.40 -10.74 4.84
N PHE A 148 4.85 -9.55 4.59
CA PHE A 148 3.55 -9.41 3.94
C PHE A 148 3.69 -9.60 2.43
N ASP A 149 2.86 -10.46 1.85
CA ASP A 149 2.81 -10.69 0.41
C ASP A 149 1.44 -11.30 0.02
N PRO A 150 0.69 -10.66 -0.91
CA PRO A 150 1.02 -9.42 -1.64
C PRO A 150 0.85 -8.13 -0.80
N VAL A 151 1.37 -7.01 -1.32
CA VAL A 151 1.08 -5.66 -0.80
C VAL A 151 0.16 -4.95 -1.77
N ILE A 152 -1.03 -4.59 -1.33
CA ILE A 152 -2.03 -3.85 -2.09
C ILE A 152 -1.91 -2.37 -1.75
N VAL A 153 -1.74 -1.51 -2.75
CA VAL A 153 -1.77 -0.05 -2.62
C VAL A 153 -3.07 0.45 -3.25
N GLU A 154 -4.07 0.74 -2.42
CA GLU A 154 -5.36 1.25 -2.88
C GLU A 154 -5.36 2.78 -2.84
N THR A 155 -5.78 3.43 -3.93
CA THR A 155 -6.07 4.87 -3.95
C THR A 155 -7.58 5.10 -3.95
N VAL A 156 -8.06 6.25 -3.47
CA VAL A 156 -9.49 6.60 -3.59
C VAL A 156 -9.93 7.00 -5.01
N GLY A 157 -8.98 7.26 -5.91
CA GLY A 157 -9.19 7.35 -7.37
C GLY A 157 -9.71 8.69 -7.89
N VAL A 158 -9.05 9.78 -7.53
CA VAL A 158 -9.13 11.04 -8.29
C VAL A 158 -7.77 11.73 -8.37
N GLY A 159 -7.21 11.86 -9.58
CA GLY A 159 -6.14 12.80 -9.92
C GLY A 159 -4.77 12.17 -10.27
N GLN A 160 -3.71 12.86 -9.85
CA GLN A 160 -2.32 12.51 -10.17
C GLN A 160 -1.78 11.33 -9.34
N VAL A 161 -2.46 11.00 -8.24
CA VAL A 161 -2.03 9.97 -7.28
C VAL A 161 -2.05 8.58 -7.91
N GLU A 162 -2.93 8.37 -8.89
CA GLU A 162 -3.11 7.11 -9.59
C GLU A 162 -1.90 6.74 -10.45
N VAL A 163 -1.31 7.74 -11.12
CA VAL A 163 -0.09 7.56 -11.91
C VAL A 163 1.11 7.25 -10.99
N ASP A 164 1.19 7.94 -9.86
CA ASP A 164 2.25 7.71 -8.87
C ASP A 164 2.16 6.29 -8.29
N VAL A 165 0.95 5.83 -7.92
CA VAL A 165 0.76 4.46 -7.42
C VAL A 165 1.06 3.43 -8.50
N ALA A 166 0.62 3.67 -9.74
CA ALA A 166 0.95 2.79 -10.87
C ALA A 166 2.46 2.63 -11.06
N SER A 167 3.24 3.71 -10.93
CA SER A 167 4.69 3.66 -11.08
C SER A 167 5.42 2.80 -10.04
N THR A 168 4.78 2.52 -8.89
CA THR A 168 5.35 1.73 -7.79
C THR A 168 4.84 0.28 -7.76
N ALA A 169 3.87 -0.06 -8.60
CA ALA A 169 3.22 -1.38 -8.60
C ALA A 169 3.85 -2.32 -9.64
N ASP A 170 3.86 -3.62 -9.31
CA ASP A 170 4.17 -4.68 -10.28
C ASP A 170 2.95 -5.02 -11.15
N THR A 171 1.75 -4.71 -10.67
CA THR A 171 0.49 -4.87 -11.41
C THR A 171 -0.50 -3.80 -10.99
N VAL A 172 -1.14 -3.16 -11.96
CA VAL A 172 -2.15 -2.13 -11.75
C VAL A 172 -3.53 -2.67 -12.13
N LEU A 173 -4.42 -2.69 -11.15
CA LEU A 173 -5.83 -3.06 -11.29
C LEU A 173 -6.69 -1.80 -11.32
N VAL A 174 -7.53 -1.65 -12.35
CA VAL A 174 -8.49 -0.54 -12.44
C VAL A 174 -9.91 -1.04 -12.28
N VAL A 175 -10.55 -0.67 -11.17
CA VAL A 175 -11.95 -1.02 -10.88
C VAL A 175 -12.86 0.03 -11.49
N VAL A 176 -13.64 -0.36 -12.51
CA VAL A 176 -14.62 0.50 -13.17
C VAL A 176 -16.04 0.19 -12.72
N THR A 177 -16.94 1.16 -12.82
CA THR A 177 -18.39 0.92 -12.64
C THR A 177 -19.05 0.51 -13.95
N PRO A 178 -20.06 -0.38 -13.93
CA PRO A 178 -20.87 -0.66 -15.10
C PRO A 178 -21.56 0.61 -15.63
N GLY A 179 -21.72 0.72 -16.94
CA GLY A 179 -22.52 1.81 -17.55
C GLY A 179 -21.85 3.18 -17.57
N MET A 180 -20.52 3.25 -17.42
CA MET A 180 -19.79 4.54 -17.45
C MET A 180 -19.92 5.33 -18.76
N GLY A 181 -20.30 4.70 -19.88
CA GLY A 181 -20.53 5.41 -21.15
C GLY A 181 -19.35 6.32 -21.53
N ASP A 182 -19.64 7.60 -21.81
CA ASP A 182 -18.65 8.62 -22.16
C ASP A 182 -17.65 8.94 -21.03
N ALA A 183 -17.95 8.62 -19.76
CA ALA A 183 -17.01 8.79 -18.66
C ALA A 183 -15.81 7.83 -18.76
N VAL A 184 -15.93 6.71 -19.50
CA VAL A 184 -14.77 5.87 -19.86
C VAL A 184 -13.83 6.64 -20.78
N GLN A 185 -14.35 7.45 -21.71
CA GLN A 185 -13.52 8.26 -22.60
C GLN A 185 -12.79 9.36 -21.83
N ALA A 186 -13.42 9.96 -20.81
CA ALA A 186 -12.79 10.94 -19.93
C ALA A 186 -11.64 10.34 -19.08
N ASN A 187 -11.74 9.05 -18.71
CA ASN A 187 -10.71 8.31 -17.97
C ASN A 187 -9.66 7.63 -18.88
N LYS A 188 -9.83 7.72 -20.20
CA LYS A 188 -8.99 7.02 -21.17
C LYS A 188 -7.58 7.59 -21.28
N ALA A 189 -7.41 8.90 -21.06
CA ALA A 189 -6.09 9.51 -20.92
C ALA A 189 -5.65 9.42 -19.45
N GLY A 190 -4.54 8.72 -19.17
CA GLY A 190 -4.02 8.53 -17.82
C GLY A 190 -4.45 7.21 -17.15
N LEU A 191 -5.67 7.14 -16.58
CA LEU A 191 -6.05 6.05 -15.67
C LEU A 191 -6.11 4.67 -16.35
N LEU A 192 -6.71 4.59 -17.54
CA LEU A 192 -6.81 3.32 -18.28
C LEU A 192 -5.53 2.97 -19.03
N GLU A 193 -4.63 3.93 -19.25
CA GLU A 193 -3.33 3.70 -19.90
C GLU A 193 -2.34 2.97 -19.00
N VAL A 194 -2.51 3.11 -17.68
CA VAL A 194 -1.67 2.44 -16.68
C VAL A 194 -2.23 1.09 -16.23
N ALA A 195 -3.38 0.65 -16.76
CA ALA A 195 -4.05 -0.57 -16.32
C ALA A 195 -3.43 -1.82 -16.95
N ASP A 196 -3.06 -2.80 -16.10
CA ASP A 196 -2.72 -4.15 -16.54
C ASP A 196 -3.97 -5.05 -16.60
N VAL A 197 -4.95 -4.79 -15.72
CA VAL A 197 -6.21 -5.53 -15.59
C VAL A 197 -7.39 -4.60 -15.31
#